data_AF-A0A925B082-F1
#
_entry.id   AF-A0A925B082-F1
#
_cell.length_a   1.000
_cell.length_b   1.000
_cell.length_c   1.000
_cell.angle_alpha   90.00
_cell.angle_beta   90.00
_cell.angle_gamma   90.00
#
_symmetry.space_group_name_H-M   'P 1'
#
loop_
_entity.id
_entity.type
_entity.pdbx_description
1 polymer ?
#
loop_
_entity_poly.entity_id
_entity_poly.type
_entity_poly.pdbx_seq_one_letter_code
_entity_poly.pdbx_strand_id
1 'polypeptide(L)' 'VELEFVEKFEKIVTLEDIKACAELQNIALIKQSRLSVMPISESEFNVIINLSKNNL' A
#
# COMPACT_ATOMS: atom_id res chain seq x y z
N VAL A 1 20.20 0.03 4.42
CA VAL A 1 19.64 0.71 3.22
C VAL A 1 19.35 2.14 3.59
N GLU A 2 19.76 3.07 2.75
CA GLU A 2 19.45 4.49 2.87
C GLU A 2 18.32 4.80 1.90
N LEU A 3 17.32 5.56 2.36
CA LEU A 3 16.14 5.93 1.57
C LEU A 3 16.10 7.44 1.42
N GLU A 4 15.68 7.90 0.26
CA GLU A 4 15.45 9.32 -0.04
C GLU A 4 13.97 9.60 -0.25
N PHE A 5 13.58 10.85 -0.04
CA PHE A 5 12.21 11.29 -0.29
C PHE A 5 11.96 11.39 -1.79
N VAL A 6 10.90 10.72 -2.27
CA VAL A 6 10.45 10.81 -3.66
C VAL A 6 9.31 11.81 -3.76
N GLU A 7 8.18 11.52 -3.12
CA GLU A 7 7.00 12.38 -3.14
C GLU A 7 6.10 12.14 -1.92
N LYS A 8 5.16 13.06 -1.70
CA LYS A 8 4.09 12.93 -0.71
C LYS A 8 2.78 12.61 -1.44
N PHE A 9 2.00 11.68 -0.90
CA PHE A 9 0.66 11.40 -1.42
C PHE A 9 -0.32 12.54 -1.14
N GLU A 10 -1.19 12.81 -2.12
CA GLU A 10 -2.26 13.81 -2.00
C GLU A 10 -3.27 13.40 -0.92
N LYS A 11 -3.57 12.10 -0.83
CA LYS A 11 -4.42 11.51 0.20
C LYS A 11 -3.70 10.40 0.98
N ILE A 12 -3.96 10.32 2.28
CA ILE A 12 -3.54 9.18 3.11
C ILE A 12 -4.36 7.95 2.71
N VAL A 13 -3.66 6.87 2.34
CA VAL A 13 -4.25 5.54 2.15
C VAL A 13 -4.29 4.84 3.50
N THR A 14 -5.48 4.67 4.05
CA THR A 14 -5.66 4.07 5.37
C THR A 14 -5.56 2.55 5.32
N LEU A 15 -5.35 1.91 6.48
CA LEU A 15 -5.40 0.44 6.55
C LEU A 15 -6.81 -0.10 6.20
N GLU A 16 -7.86 0.68 6.46
CA GLU A 16 -9.22 0.34 6.08
C GLU A 16 -9.38 0.33 4.56
N ASP A 17 -8.88 1.36 3.87
CA ASP A 17 -8.88 1.43 2.39
C ASP A 17 -8.17 0.19 1.79
N ILE A 18 -7.00 -0.18 2.34
CA ILE A 18 -6.22 -1.35 1.89
C ILE A 18 -7.01 -2.65 2.14
N LYS A 19 -7.65 -2.78 3.31
CA LYS A 19 -8.46 -3.96 3.66
C LYS A 19 -9.76 -4.07 2.86
N ALA A 20 -10.30 -2.97 2.35
CA ALA A 20 -11.48 -2.98 1.50
C ALA A 20 -11.15 -3.37 0.05
N CYS A 21 -9.89 -3.21 -0.38
CA CYS A 21 -9.46 -3.54 -1.74
C CYS A 21 -9.23 -5.05 -1.91
N ALA A 22 -9.99 -5.68 -2.81
CA ALA A 22 -9.89 -7.12 -3.09
C ALA A 22 -8.51 -7.53 -3.65
N GLU A 23 -7.89 -6.66 -4.44
CA GLU A 23 -6.59 -6.90 -5.08
C GLU A 23 -5.43 -6.94 -4.07
N LEU A 24 -5.60 -6.30 -2.90
CA LEU A 24 -4.57 -6.19 -1.86
C LEU A 24 -4.73 -7.22 -0.73
N GLN A 25 -5.75 -8.08 -0.76
CA GLN A 25 -6.02 -9.03 0.35
C GLN A 25 -4.86 -10.00 0.61
N ASN A 26 -4.00 -10.20 -0.38
CA ASN A 26 -2.94 -11.19 -0.31
C ASN A 26 -1.59 -10.67 0.18
N ILE A 27 -1.43 -9.36 0.35
CA ILE A 27 -0.14 -8.76 0.78
C ILE A 27 0.20 -9.12 2.23
N ALA A 28 1.49 -9.09 2.53
CA ALA A 28 1.99 -9.42 3.86
C ALA A 28 1.45 -8.49 4.96
N LEU A 29 1.17 -7.22 4.66
CA LEU A 29 0.59 -6.25 5.60
C LEU A 29 -0.72 -6.73 6.24
N ILE A 30 -1.56 -7.45 5.47
CA ILE A 30 -2.84 -7.96 5.96
C ILE A 30 -2.66 -9.27 6.73
N LYS A 31 -1.75 -10.14 6.24
CA LYS A 31 -1.57 -11.49 6.75
C LYS A 31 -0.66 -11.58 7.98
N GLN A 32 0.26 -10.64 8.15
CA GLN A 32 1.28 -10.67 9.19
C GLN A 32 1.26 -9.36 9.99
N SER A 33 0.90 -9.45 11.28
CA SER A 33 0.75 -8.27 12.15
C SER A 33 2.06 -7.58 12.50
N ARG A 34 3.21 -8.24 12.32
CA ARG A 34 4.54 -7.75 12.77
C ARG A 34 5.56 -7.93 11.65
N LEU A 35 5.50 -7.04 10.66
CA LEU A 35 6.48 -6.98 9.61
C LEU A 35 6.76 -5.51 9.28
N SER A 36 7.98 -5.04 9.54
CA SER A 36 8.37 -3.64 9.31
C SER A 36 8.79 -3.36 7.87
N VAL A 37 9.15 -4.40 7.10
CA VAL A 37 9.52 -4.34 5.69
C VAL A 37 8.90 -5.54 4.98
N MET A 38 8.16 -5.30 3.90
CA MET A 38 7.50 -6.36 3.14
C MET A 38 7.79 -6.28 1.65
N PRO A 39 7.86 -7.42 0.95
CA PRO A 39 7.81 -7.42 -0.50
C PRO A 39 6.41 -6.99 -0.98
N ILE A 40 6.37 -6.30 -2.11
CA ILE A 40 5.14 -5.91 -2.82
C ILE A 40 5.35 -6.20 -4.31
N SER A 41 4.32 -6.72 -5.00
CA SER A 41 4.37 -6.84 -6.45
C SER A 41 4.11 -5.50 -7.13
N GLU A 42 4.51 -5.37 -8.40
CA GLU A 42 4.27 -4.16 -9.20
C GLU A 42 2.77 -3.86 -9.37
N SER A 43 1.95 -4.90 -9.56
CA SER A 43 0.49 -4.75 -9.65
C SER A 43 -0.12 -4.21 -8.36
N GLU A 44 0.28 -4.74 -7.20
CA GLU A 44 -0.21 -4.29 -5.89
C GLU A 44 0.27 -2.86 -5.59
N PHE A 45 1.52 -2.53 -5.94
CA PHE A 45 2.07 -1.18 -5.81
C PHE A 45 1.24 -0.17 -6.63
N ASN A 46 0.94 -0.49 -7.89
CA ASN A 46 0.14 0.37 -8.76
C ASN A 46 -1.28 0.61 -8.21
N VAL A 47 -1.91 -0.40 -7.61
CA VAL A 47 -3.21 -0.26 -6.93
C VAL A 47 -3.11 0.71 -5.76
N ILE A 48 -2.08 0.61 -4.92
CA ILE A 48 -1.87 1.53 -3.78
C ILE A 48 -1.65 2.97 -4.27
N ILE A 49 -0.85 3.15 -5.33
CA ILE A 49 -0.65 4.46 -5.94
C ILE A 49 -1.96 5.03 -6.47
N ASN A 50 -2.81 4.23 -7.10
CA ASN A 50 -4.12 4.68 -7.56
C ASN A 50 -5.04 5.09 -6.40
N LEU A 51 -5.06 4.36 -5.29
CA LEU A 51 -5.80 4.72 -4.07
C LEU A 51 -5.32 6.05 -3.46
N SER A 52 -4.03 6.37 -3.61
CA SER A 52 -3.47 7.64 -3.14
C SER A 52 -3.89 8.84 -4.00
N LYS A 53 -4.28 8.60 -5.26
CA LYS A 53 -4.69 9.60 -6.25
C LYS A 53 -6.21 9.77 -6.34
N ASN A 54 -7.01 8.72 -6.09
CA ASN A 54 -8.46 8.74 -6.19
C ASN A 54 -9.13 7.86 -5.10
N ASN A 55 -10.32 8.27 -4.62
CA ASN A 55 -11.22 7.35 -3.93
C ASN A 55 -11.96 6.52 -4.99
N LEU A 56 -11.87 5.19 -4.91
CA LEU A 56 -12.89 4.31 -5.49
C LEU A 56 -14.23 4.55 -4.80
#